data_AF-A0A946AMM7-F1
#
_entry.id   AF-A0A946AMM7-F1
#
_cell.length_a   1.000
_cell.length_b   1.000
_cell.length_c   1.000
_cell.angle_alpha   90.00
_cell.angle_beta   90.00
_cell.angle_gamma   90.00
#
_symmetry.space_group_name_H-M   'P 1'
#
loop_
_entity.id
_entity.type
_entity.pdbx_description
1 polymer ?
#
loop_
_entity_poly.entity_id
_entity_poly.type
_entity_poly.pdbx_seq_one_letter_code
_entity_poly.pdbx_strand_id
1 'polypeptide(L)'
;MLPALAGSLPCFSLAFTLSKVWCDPNSAEEGRWVKFGVGILLMEFLIIHSGGALAGIGQSRGWKDGLALVFYIPIAILMAWMIAYSMKSKSLFWSFMFIFAGRVSVLFLDQSGEALAFIIERTRVSALIYMPLVFLTITTLIPKWGMTDPKYAEMMQSNGSSGVWVEYPHRAIGAATIYFFLLGIAEIGYLSWVSLGA
;
A
#
# COMPACT_ATOMS: atom_id res chain seq x y z
N MET A 1 -2.23 -22.12 3.83
CA MET A 1 -1.27 -22.04 2.69
C MET A 1 -1.81 -21.31 1.45
N LEU A 2 -2.96 -21.68 0.87
CA LEU A 2 -3.51 -21.01 -0.33
C LEU A 2 -3.76 -19.49 -0.15
N PRO A 3 -4.33 -19.01 0.99
CA PRO A 3 -4.53 -17.57 1.20
C PRO A 3 -3.21 -16.78 1.28
N ALA A 4 -2.19 -17.35 1.92
CA ALA A 4 -0.85 -16.75 2.01
C ALA A 4 -0.16 -16.65 0.64
N LEU A 5 -0.31 -17.66 -0.22
CA LEU A 5 0.17 -17.60 -1.60
C LEU A 5 -0.59 -16.54 -2.40
N ALA A 6 -1.92 -16.48 -2.26
CA ALA A 6 -2.74 -15.48 -2.92
C ALA A 6 -2.42 -14.04 -2.47
N GLY A 7 -2.07 -13.83 -1.20
CA GLY A 7 -1.66 -12.52 -0.66
C GLY A 7 -0.25 -12.09 -1.05
N SER A 8 0.69 -13.05 -1.12
CA SER A 8 2.10 -12.76 -1.43
C SER A 8 2.37 -12.55 -2.92
N LEU A 9 1.66 -13.24 -3.82
CA LEU A 9 1.86 -13.10 -5.27
C LEU A 9 1.71 -11.65 -5.77
N PRO A 10 0.65 -10.89 -5.41
CA PRO A 10 0.55 -9.48 -5.75
C PRO A 10 1.69 -8.64 -5.18
N CYS A 11 2.15 -8.95 -3.96
CA CYS A 11 3.26 -8.23 -3.32
C CYS A 11 4.56 -8.43 -4.11
N PHE A 12 4.91 -9.67 -4.46
CA PHE A 12 6.10 -9.94 -5.27
C PHE A 12 5.99 -9.38 -6.69
N SER A 13 4.81 -9.44 -7.30
CA SER A 13 4.58 -8.84 -8.62
C SER A 13 4.79 -7.32 -8.62
N LEU A 14 4.28 -6.63 -7.59
CA LEU A 14 4.51 -5.20 -7.39
C LEU A 14 5.98 -4.90 -7.10
N ALA A 15 6.62 -5.65 -6.21
CA ALA A 15 8.04 -5.48 -5.90
C ALA A 15 8.90 -5.65 -7.16
N PHE A 16 8.64 -6.68 -7.96
CA PHE A 16 9.34 -6.89 -9.23
C PHE A 16 9.11 -5.74 -10.21
N THR A 17 7.87 -5.31 -10.39
CA THR A 17 7.54 -4.20 -11.31
C THR A 17 8.19 -2.90 -10.86
N LEU A 18 8.12 -2.57 -9.57
CA LEU A 18 8.75 -1.38 -9.00
C LEU A 18 10.27 -1.45 -9.05
N SER A 19 10.88 -2.64 -8.90
CA SER A 19 12.33 -2.81 -9.04
C SER A 19 12.81 -2.54 -10.47
N LYS A 20 12.05 -2.96 -11.49
CA LYS A 20 12.34 -2.62 -12.89
C LYS A 20 12.25 -1.12 -13.12
N VAL A 21 11.19 -0.49 -12.62
CA VAL A 21 10.98 0.97 -12.69
C VAL A 21 12.06 1.72 -11.91
N TRP A 22 12.55 1.16 -10.81
CA TRP A 22 13.70 1.69 -10.11
C TRP A 22 14.89 1.69 -11.07
N CYS A 23 15.40 0.51 -11.45
CA CYS A 23 16.59 0.36 -12.29
C CYS A 23 16.52 1.05 -13.66
N ASP A 24 15.36 1.09 -14.29
CA ASP A 24 15.09 1.80 -15.53
C ASP A 24 13.68 2.41 -15.46
N PRO A 25 13.55 3.73 -15.23
CA PRO A 25 12.25 4.37 -15.11
C PRO A 25 11.41 4.30 -16.38
N ASN A 26 12.03 4.10 -17.55
CA ASN A 26 11.31 4.00 -18.82
C ASN A 26 10.85 2.56 -19.11
N SER A 27 11.24 1.57 -18.30
CA SER A 27 10.88 0.16 -18.47
C SER A 27 9.38 -0.12 -18.37
N ALA A 28 8.59 0.85 -17.86
CA ALA A 28 7.15 0.74 -17.77
C ALA A 28 6.46 2.07 -18.12
N GLU A 29 5.62 2.01 -19.16
CA GLU A 29 4.78 3.13 -19.65
C GLU A 29 5.50 4.48 -19.75
N GLU A 30 6.70 4.51 -20.34
CA GLU A 30 7.42 5.76 -20.63
C GLU A 30 7.63 6.66 -19.39
N GLY A 31 7.85 6.06 -18.21
CA GLY A 31 8.08 6.80 -16.96
C GLY A 31 6.82 7.17 -16.18
N ARG A 32 5.61 6.90 -16.68
CA ARG A 32 4.36 7.12 -15.91
C ARG A 32 4.32 6.30 -14.63
N TRP A 33 5.02 5.16 -14.61
CA TRP A 33 5.13 4.30 -13.43
C TRP A 33 5.85 4.95 -12.24
N VAL A 34 6.62 6.02 -12.44
CA VAL A 34 7.22 6.77 -11.32
C VAL A 34 6.13 7.42 -10.45
N LYS A 35 5.19 8.14 -11.08
CA LYS A 35 4.02 8.71 -10.37
C LYS A 35 3.17 7.64 -9.76
N PHE A 36 2.91 6.58 -10.53
CA PHE A 36 2.10 5.47 -10.06
C PHE A 36 2.72 4.80 -8.84
N GLY A 37 4.01 4.48 -8.85
CA GLY A 37 4.68 3.80 -7.74
C GLY A 37 4.79 4.66 -6.48
N VAL A 38 5.03 5.98 -6.61
CA VAL A 38 4.91 6.91 -5.46
C VAL A 38 3.49 6.91 -4.91
N GLY A 39 2.49 6.96 -5.80
CA GLY A 39 1.09 6.88 -5.45
C GLY A 39 0.70 5.56 -4.78
N ILE A 40 1.28 4.42 -5.19
CA ILE A 40 1.07 3.13 -4.52
C ILE A 40 1.54 3.20 -3.07
N LEU A 41 2.73 3.75 -2.81
CA LEU A 41 3.25 3.85 -1.44
C LEU A 41 2.32 4.70 -0.56
N LEU A 42 1.80 5.82 -1.09
CA LEU A 42 0.80 6.65 -0.40
C LEU A 42 -0.52 5.91 -0.18
N MET A 43 -1.00 5.16 -1.17
CA MET A 43 -2.19 4.34 -1.01
C MET A 43 -2.01 3.26 0.05
N GLU A 44 -0.81 2.69 0.14
CA GLU A 44 -0.50 1.68 1.13
C GLU A 44 -0.60 2.23 2.55
N PHE A 45 -0.14 3.47 2.79
CA PHE A 45 -0.39 4.16 4.06
C PHE A 45 -1.89 4.18 4.41
N LEU A 46 -2.73 4.57 3.45
CA LEU A 46 -4.19 4.61 3.64
C LEU A 46 -4.76 3.22 3.92
N ILE A 47 -4.30 2.21 3.17
CA ILE A 47 -4.71 0.81 3.33
C ILE A 47 -4.32 0.30 4.73
N ILE A 48 -3.09 0.52 5.20
CA ILE A 48 -2.63 0.11 6.53
C ILE A 48 -3.52 0.72 7.62
N HIS A 49 -3.77 2.02 7.57
CA HIS A 49 -4.63 2.69 8.55
C HIS A 49 -6.07 2.18 8.47
N SER A 50 -6.54 1.84 7.27
CA SER A 50 -7.86 1.26 7.09
C SER A 50 -8.00 -0.12 7.73
N GLY A 51 -6.96 -0.93 7.71
CA GLY A 51 -6.96 -2.23 8.39
C GLY A 51 -7.15 -2.06 9.89
N GLY A 52 -6.43 -1.11 10.50
CA GLY A 52 -6.54 -0.84 11.93
C GLY A 52 -7.90 -0.27 12.32
N ALA A 53 -8.41 0.69 11.55
CA ALA A 53 -9.72 1.28 11.79
C ALA A 53 -10.85 0.25 11.64
N LEU A 54 -10.87 -0.51 10.54
CA LEU A 54 -11.87 -1.56 10.31
C LEU A 54 -11.79 -2.66 11.37
N ALA A 55 -10.58 -3.03 11.80
CA ALA A 55 -10.43 -4.02 12.87
C ALA A 55 -10.98 -3.52 14.22
N GLY A 56 -10.70 -2.26 14.58
CA GLY A 56 -11.25 -1.65 15.80
C GLY A 56 -12.76 -1.55 15.78
N ILE A 57 -13.33 -1.16 14.63
CA ILE A 57 -14.78 -1.10 14.43
C ILE A 57 -15.40 -2.51 14.49
N GLY A 58 -14.76 -3.51 13.89
CA GLY A 58 -15.25 -4.90 13.85
C GLY A 58 -15.23 -5.64 15.19
N GLN A 59 -14.45 -5.18 16.18
CA GLN A 59 -14.42 -5.79 17.52
C GLN A 59 -15.66 -5.47 18.37
N SER A 60 -16.36 -4.38 18.03
CA SER A 60 -17.58 -3.97 18.72
C SER A 60 -18.78 -4.31 17.83
N ARG A 61 -19.81 -4.97 18.40
CA ARG A 61 -21.00 -5.46 17.66
C ARG A 61 -22.24 -4.61 17.93
N GLY A 62 -22.06 -3.32 18.21
CA GLY A 62 -23.13 -2.38 18.53
C GLY A 62 -23.60 -1.56 17.33
N TRP A 63 -24.76 -0.90 17.48
CA TRP A 63 -25.27 0.02 16.47
C TRP A 63 -24.28 1.17 16.15
N LYS A 64 -23.47 1.56 17.14
CA LYS A 64 -22.44 2.59 17.02
C LYS A 64 -21.37 2.24 16.00
N ASP A 65 -21.07 0.95 15.83
CA ASP A 65 -20.07 0.46 14.88
C ASP A 65 -20.61 0.47 13.45
N GLY A 66 -21.90 0.13 13.29
CA GLY A 66 -22.60 0.32 12.04
C GLY A 66 -22.57 1.78 11.58
N LEU A 67 -22.80 2.71 12.51
CA LEU A 67 -22.68 4.14 12.23
C LEU A 67 -21.23 4.53 11.87
N ALA A 68 -20.25 4.02 12.60
CA ALA A 68 -18.83 4.27 12.32
C ALA A 68 -18.43 3.79 10.91
N LEU A 69 -18.88 2.61 10.47
CA LEU A 69 -18.64 2.11 9.11
C LEU A 69 -19.24 3.01 8.03
N VAL A 70 -20.48 3.48 8.25
CA VAL A 70 -21.19 4.37 7.31
C VAL A 70 -20.43 5.68 7.09
N PHE A 71 -19.77 6.22 8.13
CA PHE A 71 -18.92 7.40 7.97
C PHE A 71 -17.52 7.08 7.45
N TYR A 72 -16.94 5.97 7.91
CA TYR A 72 -15.56 5.60 7.58
C TYR A 72 -15.36 5.29 6.09
N ILE A 73 -16.26 4.48 5.50
CA ILE A 73 -16.13 4.03 4.11
C ILE A 73 -16.11 5.20 3.12
N PRO A 74 -17.06 6.16 3.14
CA PRO A 74 -17.02 7.31 2.24
C PRO A 74 -15.78 8.18 2.40
N ILE A 75 -15.28 8.36 3.64
CA ILE A 75 -14.06 9.13 3.90
C ILE A 75 -12.85 8.43 3.28
N ALA A 76 -12.71 7.12 3.48
CA ALA A 76 -11.61 6.35 2.89
C ALA A 76 -11.64 6.40 1.35
N ILE A 77 -12.82 6.28 0.74
CA ILE A 77 -13.01 6.39 -0.72
C ILE A 77 -12.65 7.81 -1.20
N LEU A 78 -13.08 8.85 -0.50
CA LEU A 78 -12.78 10.23 -0.85
C LEU A 78 -11.27 10.50 -0.80
N MET A 79 -10.58 10.03 0.25
CA MET A 79 -9.12 10.16 0.37
C MET A 79 -8.39 9.44 -0.77
N ALA A 80 -8.79 8.22 -1.10
CA ALA A 80 -8.22 7.49 -2.23
C ALA A 80 -8.49 8.21 -3.57
N TRP A 81 -9.68 8.77 -3.75
CA TRP A 81 -9.97 9.58 -4.93
C TRP A 81 -9.07 10.82 -5.02
N MET A 82 -8.86 11.54 -3.91
CA MET A 82 -7.98 12.72 -3.87
C MET A 82 -6.53 12.38 -4.22
N ILE A 83 -5.98 11.29 -3.67
CA ILE A 83 -4.61 10.85 -4.00
C ILE A 83 -4.52 10.44 -5.47
N ALA A 84 -5.46 9.63 -5.96
CA ALA A 84 -5.48 9.19 -7.36
C ALA A 84 -5.62 10.35 -8.35
N TYR A 85 -6.45 11.34 -8.01
CA TYR A 85 -6.62 12.57 -8.77
C TYR A 85 -5.32 13.39 -8.80
N SER A 86 -4.67 13.58 -7.64
CA SER A 86 -3.38 14.28 -7.52
C SER A 86 -2.29 13.59 -8.37
N MET A 87 -2.25 12.26 -8.35
CA MET A 87 -1.31 11.46 -9.13
C MET A 87 -1.71 11.30 -10.62
N LYS A 88 -2.87 11.85 -11.01
CA LYS A 88 -3.47 11.70 -12.36
C LYS A 88 -3.56 10.24 -12.80
N SER A 89 -3.83 9.32 -11.88
CA SER A 89 -3.91 7.88 -12.15
C SER A 89 -5.23 7.28 -11.68
N LYS A 90 -6.12 6.99 -12.64
CA LYS A 90 -7.37 6.25 -12.39
C LYS A 90 -7.10 4.83 -11.91
N SER A 91 -5.99 4.23 -12.32
CA SER A 91 -5.63 2.88 -11.91
C SER A 91 -5.37 2.80 -10.41
N LEU A 92 -4.73 3.81 -9.80
CA LEU A 92 -4.51 3.84 -8.34
C LEU A 92 -5.83 3.77 -7.57
N PHE A 93 -6.84 4.53 -8.00
CA PHE A 93 -8.15 4.52 -7.38
C PHE A 93 -8.78 3.13 -7.43
N TRP A 94 -8.82 2.51 -8.61
CA TRP A 94 -9.43 1.18 -8.76
C TRP A 94 -8.66 0.08 -8.03
N SER A 95 -7.33 0.13 -8.00
CA SER A 95 -6.51 -0.77 -7.19
C SER A 95 -6.83 -0.65 -5.71
N PHE A 96 -6.95 0.59 -5.20
CA PHE A 96 -7.38 0.83 -3.83
C PHE A 96 -8.79 0.27 -3.58
N MET A 97 -9.76 0.58 -4.44
CA MET A 97 -11.15 0.12 -4.28
C MET A 97 -11.25 -1.40 -4.23
N PHE A 98 -10.49 -2.11 -5.07
CA PHE A 98 -10.47 -3.56 -5.06
C PHE A 98 -9.94 -4.13 -3.75
N ILE A 99 -8.80 -3.63 -3.26
CA ILE A 99 -8.18 -4.07 -2.00
C ILE A 99 -9.08 -3.71 -0.81
N PHE A 100 -9.60 -2.48 -0.79
CA PHE A 100 -10.43 -1.96 0.27
C PHE A 100 -11.77 -2.70 0.35
N ALA A 101 -12.42 -2.98 -0.78
CA ALA A 101 -13.63 -3.79 -0.82
C ALA A 101 -13.41 -5.20 -0.25
N GLY A 102 -12.27 -5.82 -0.55
CA GLY A 102 -11.88 -7.11 0.05
C GLY A 102 -11.71 -7.06 1.57
N ARG A 103 -11.26 -5.93 2.12
CA ARG A 103 -11.15 -5.75 3.59
C ARG A 103 -12.51 -5.52 4.23
N VAL A 104 -13.34 -4.69 3.59
CA VAL A 104 -14.68 -4.38 4.06
C VAL A 104 -15.57 -5.63 4.00
N SER A 105 -15.45 -6.46 2.95
CA SER A 105 -16.26 -7.67 2.81
C SER A 105 -16.03 -8.69 3.93
N VAL A 106 -14.82 -8.76 4.50
CA VAL A 106 -14.54 -9.64 5.65
C VAL A 106 -15.42 -9.30 6.85
N LEU A 107 -15.72 -8.02 7.08
CA LEU A 107 -16.61 -7.60 8.18
C LEU A 107 -18.06 -8.10 8.00
N PHE A 108 -18.46 -8.43 6.77
CA PHE A 108 -19.80 -8.89 6.45
C PHE A 108 -19.91 -10.40 6.26
N LEU A 109 -18.85 -11.03 5.75
CA LEU A 109 -18.87 -12.44 5.33
C LEU A 109 -18.38 -13.40 6.42
N ASP A 110 -17.45 -12.97 7.27
CA ASP A 110 -16.86 -13.85 8.27
C ASP A 110 -17.11 -13.31 9.69
N GLN A 111 -17.99 -14.00 10.41
CA GLN A 111 -18.23 -13.72 11.83
C GLN A 111 -17.28 -14.49 12.76
N SER A 112 -16.44 -15.37 12.21
CA SER A 112 -15.39 -16.04 12.96
C SER A 112 -14.31 -15.00 13.33
N GLY A 113 -13.74 -15.13 14.52
CA GLY A 113 -12.66 -14.24 14.96
C GLY A 113 -11.38 -14.38 14.13
N GLU A 114 -11.26 -15.43 13.31
CA GLU A 114 -10.03 -15.81 12.60
C GLU A 114 -9.70 -14.85 11.44
N ALA A 115 -10.66 -14.51 10.57
CA ALA A 115 -10.37 -13.55 9.50
C ALA A 115 -10.10 -12.14 10.04
N LEU A 116 -10.77 -11.75 11.13
CA LEU A 116 -10.48 -10.50 11.82
C LEU A 116 -9.07 -10.49 12.42
N ALA A 117 -8.68 -11.58 13.09
CA ALA A 117 -7.32 -11.76 13.59
C ALA A 117 -6.28 -11.71 12.47
N PHE A 118 -6.55 -12.34 11.32
CA PHE A 118 -5.68 -12.26 10.14
C PHE A 118 -5.51 -10.82 9.64
N ILE A 119 -6.59 -10.05 9.53
CA ILE A 119 -6.53 -8.63 9.12
C ILE A 119 -5.71 -7.81 10.12
N ILE A 120 -5.92 -8.01 11.42
CA ILE A 120 -5.18 -7.32 12.48
C ILE A 120 -3.69 -7.63 12.34
N GLU A 121 -3.35 -8.90 12.22
CA GLU A 121 -1.96 -9.34 12.16
C GLU A 121 -1.25 -8.84 10.90
N ARG A 122 -1.91 -8.97 9.74
CA ARG A 122 -1.41 -8.42 8.49
C ARG A 122 -1.19 -6.91 8.58
N THR A 123 -2.14 -6.18 9.17
CA THR A 123 -2.02 -4.73 9.37
C THR A 123 -0.84 -4.39 10.28
N ARG A 124 -0.66 -5.14 11.37
CA ARG A 124 0.46 -4.96 12.30
C ARG A 124 1.80 -5.16 11.59
N VAL A 125 1.96 -6.27 10.86
CA VAL A 125 3.17 -6.59 10.09
C VAL A 125 3.43 -5.52 9.03
N SER A 126 2.42 -5.15 8.24
CA SER A 126 2.54 -4.08 7.25
C SER A 126 2.99 -2.77 7.90
N ALA A 127 2.41 -2.35 9.02
CA ALA A 127 2.81 -1.14 9.71
C ALA A 127 4.27 -1.19 10.22
N LEU A 128 4.69 -2.33 10.78
CA LEU A 128 6.07 -2.54 11.26
C LEU A 128 7.11 -2.47 10.14
N ILE A 129 6.77 -2.94 8.93
CA ILE A 129 7.66 -2.85 7.76
C ILE A 129 7.61 -1.44 7.15
N TYR A 130 6.40 -0.88 7.00
CA TYR A 130 6.16 0.39 6.31
C TYR A 130 6.80 1.58 7.04
N MET A 131 6.65 1.68 8.36
CA MET A 131 7.08 2.85 9.12
C MET A 131 8.60 3.10 9.02
N PRO A 132 9.49 2.11 9.28
CA PRO A 132 10.92 2.30 9.11
C PRO A 132 11.30 2.65 7.66
N LEU A 133 10.65 2.06 6.65
CA LEU A 133 10.94 2.35 5.25
C LEU A 133 10.56 3.78 4.87
N VAL A 134 9.42 4.30 5.34
CA VAL A 134 9.07 5.71 5.16
C VAL A 134 10.10 6.62 5.83
N PHE A 135 10.55 6.32 7.04
CA PHE A 135 11.65 7.06 7.66
C PHE A 135 12.96 6.95 6.86
N LEU A 136 13.25 5.82 6.22
CA LEU A 136 14.42 5.72 5.35
C LEU A 136 14.31 6.61 4.11
N THR A 137 13.10 6.91 3.62
CA THR A 137 12.93 7.82 2.47
C THR A 137 13.31 9.27 2.74
N ILE A 138 13.33 9.72 3.99
CA ILE A 138 13.83 11.07 4.32
C ILE A 138 15.36 11.11 4.36
N THR A 139 16.01 9.95 4.50
CA THR A 139 17.48 9.81 4.46
C THR A 139 18.01 9.70 3.03
N THR A 140 19.33 9.75 2.86
CA THR A 140 20.02 9.54 1.59
C THR A 140 20.40 8.08 1.32
N LEU A 141 19.91 7.14 2.12
CA LEU A 141 20.34 5.73 2.04
C LEU A 141 19.73 4.96 0.87
N ILE A 142 18.58 5.40 0.34
CA ILE A 142 17.93 4.73 -0.79
C ILE A 142 18.63 5.18 -2.08
N PRO A 143 19.32 4.28 -2.81
CA PRO A 143 20.07 4.66 -4.00
C PRO A 143 19.14 5.11 -5.13
N LYS A 144 19.67 5.95 -6.02
CA LYS A 144 18.91 6.44 -7.18
C LYS A 144 18.57 5.37 -8.20
N TRP A 145 19.45 4.35 -8.36
CA TRP A 145 19.43 3.28 -9.38
C TRP A 145 18.55 3.59 -10.59
N GLY A 146 19.10 3.97 -11.74
CA GLY A 146 18.30 4.29 -12.94
C GLY A 146 17.66 5.68 -12.94
N MET A 147 17.20 6.18 -11.78
CA MET A 147 16.61 7.52 -11.64
C MET A 147 17.68 8.61 -11.40
N THR A 148 18.69 8.67 -12.26
CA THR A 148 19.76 9.68 -12.17
C THR A 148 19.43 10.98 -12.91
N ASP A 149 18.54 10.91 -13.90
CA ASP A 149 18.13 12.03 -14.74
C ASP A 149 17.16 12.99 -13.97
N PRO A 150 17.45 14.30 -13.91
CA PRO A 150 16.58 15.28 -13.25
C PRO A 150 15.14 15.31 -13.78
N LYS A 151 14.90 14.93 -15.05
CA LYS A 151 13.56 14.96 -15.65
C LYS A 151 12.52 14.16 -14.86
N TYR A 152 12.94 13.13 -14.12
CA TYR A 152 12.01 12.32 -13.33
C TYR A 152 11.46 13.07 -12.11
N ALA A 153 12.23 13.98 -11.53
CA ALA A 153 11.73 14.90 -10.51
C ALA A 153 10.82 15.96 -11.14
N GLU A 154 11.19 16.52 -12.29
CA GLU A 154 10.37 17.49 -13.03
C GLU A 154 9.01 16.90 -13.43
N MET A 155 8.97 15.63 -13.84
CA MET A 155 7.74 14.90 -14.10
C MET A 155 6.81 14.91 -12.88
N MET A 156 7.33 14.76 -11.66
CA MET A 156 6.55 14.78 -10.41
C MET A 156 6.09 16.18 -10.00
N GLN A 157 6.84 17.23 -10.34
CA GLN A 157 6.59 18.63 -9.95
C GLN A 157 5.41 19.30 -10.69
N SER A 158 4.51 18.52 -11.31
CA SER A 158 3.38 19.10 -12.03
C SER A 158 2.50 19.93 -11.09
N ASN A 159 2.28 21.20 -11.44
CA ASN A 159 1.41 22.17 -10.75
C ASN A 159 1.91 22.68 -9.38
N GLY A 160 3.22 22.82 -9.18
CA GLY A 160 3.76 23.44 -7.97
C GLY A 160 3.68 22.54 -6.73
N SER A 161 3.58 21.22 -6.93
CA SER A 161 3.70 20.23 -5.87
C SER A 161 5.11 20.27 -5.25
N SER A 162 5.17 20.09 -3.93
CA SER A 162 6.43 20.03 -3.17
C SER A 162 6.46 18.81 -2.25
N GLY A 163 7.65 18.44 -1.79
CA GLY A 163 7.86 17.35 -0.85
C GLY A 163 8.95 16.38 -1.27
N VAL A 164 9.45 15.63 -0.29
CA VAL A 164 10.63 14.76 -0.45
C VAL A 164 10.46 13.76 -1.61
N TRP A 165 9.27 13.19 -1.79
CA TRP A 165 9.03 12.19 -2.85
C TRP A 165 8.75 12.80 -4.23
N VAL A 166 8.45 14.10 -4.28
CA VAL A 166 8.37 14.86 -5.55
C VAL A 166 9.78 15.19 -6.02
N GLU A 167 10.64 15.65 -5.11
CA GLU A 167 12.04 15.99 -5.41
C GLU A 167 12.92 14.75 -5.62
N TYR A 168 12.66 13.68 -4.87
CA TYR A 168 13.46 12.46 -4.86
C TYR A 168 12.59 11.20 -5.03
N PRO A 169 11.93 11.01 -6.20
CA PRO A 169 10.98 9.90 -6.41
C PRO A 169 11.59 8.51 -6.24
N HIS A 170 12.89 8.36 -6.54
CA HIS A 170 13.63 7.11 -6.33
C HIS A 170 13.56 6.60 -4.89
N ARG A 171 13.44 7.50 -3.91
CA ARG A 171 13.35 7.11 -2.50
C ARG A 171 12.02 6.40 -2.21
N ALA A 172 10.92 6.96 -2.71
CA ALA A 172 9.61 6.34 -2.57
C ALA A 172 9.51 5.02 -3.36
N ILE A 173 10.03 4.98 -4.60
CA ILE A 173 10.01 3.77 -5.43
C ILE A 173 10.87 2.65 -4.82
N GLY A 174 12.08 2.99 -4.35
CA GLY A 174 12.94 2.04 -3.65
C GLY A 174 12.32 1.52 -2.36
N ALA A 175 11.75 2.41 -1.53
CA ALA A 175 11.03 2.01 -0.32
C ALA A 175 9.81 1.13 -0.63
N ALA A 176 9.01 1.47 -1.64
CA ALA A 176 7.88 0.64 -2.07
C ALA A 176 8.33 -0.74 -2.55
N THR A 177 9.42 -0.81 -3.31
CA THR A 177 10.01 -2.07 -3.77
C THR A 177 10.38 -2.96 -2.58
N ILE A 178 11.14 -2.41 -1.62
CA ILE A 178 11.57 -3.14 -0.42
C ILE A 178 10.36 -3.53 0.44
N TYR A 179 9.40 -2.62 0.59
CA TYR A 179 8.18 -2.85 1.37
C TYR A 179 7.40 -4.06 0.85
N PHE A 180 7.03 -4.06 -0.44
CA PHE A 180 6.24 -5.15 -1.00
C PHE A 180 7.02 -6.46 -1.05
N PHE A 181 8.34 -6.41 -1.22
CA PHE A 181 9.16 -7.61 -1.14
C PHE A 181 9.14 -8.24 0.26
N LEU A 182 9.41 -7.43 1.30
CA LEU A 182 9.39 -7.88 2.69
C LEU A 182 7.99 -8.32 3.13
N LEU A 183 6.94 -7.61 2.71
CA LEU A 183 5.56 -8.01 2.98
C LEU A 183 5.22 -9.34 2.31
N GLY A 184 5.64 -9.55 1.06
CA GLY A 184 5.46 -10.84 0.37
C GLY A 184 6.14 -11.99 1.10
N ILE A 185 7.35 -11.78 1.64
CA ILE A 185 8.04 -12.75 2.49
C ILE A 185 7.24 -13.02 3.77
N ALA A 186 6.74 -11.97 4.43
CA ALA A 186 5.98 -12.12 5.67
C ALA A 186 4.65 -12.86 5.46
N GLU A 187 3.98 -12.61 4.32
CA GLU A 187 2.77 -13.32 3.89
C GLU A 187 3.04 -14.82 3.71
N ILE A 188 4.12 -15.19 3.02
CA ILE A 188 4.49 -16.61 2.83
C ILE A 188 4.97 -17.25 4.13
N GLY A 189 5.83 -16.60 4.90
CA GLY A 189 6.47 -17.22 6.06
C GLY A 189 5.57 -17.22 7.29
N TYR A 190 5.24 -16.03 7.76
CA TYR A 190 4.64 -15.83 9.07
C TYR A 190 3.11 -15.93 9.03
N LEU A 191 2.46 -15.31 8.05
CA LEU A 191 1.00 -15.34 7.94
C LEU A 191 0.48 -16.70 7.46
N SER A 192 1.28 -17.46 6.69
CA SER A 192 0.93 -18.84 6.35
C SER A 192 0.95 -19.75 7.58
N TRP A 193 1.88 -19.54 8.51
CA TRP A 193 1.98 -20.29 9.77
C TRP A 193 0.80 -20.00 10.70
N VAL A 194 0.45 -18.72 10.89
CA VAL A 194 -0.73 -18.32 11.67
C VAL A 194 -2.02 -18.92 11.09
N SER A 195 -2.13 -19.05 9.76
CA SER A 195 -3.29 -19.69 9.12
C SER A 195 -3.38 -21.22 9.25
N LEU A 196 -2.33 -21.88 9.75
CA LEU A 196 -2.21 -23.35 9.76
C LEU A 196 -2.35 -23.98 11.16
N GLY A 197 -2.56 -23.18 12.21
CA GLY A 197 -2.88 -23.70 13.54
C GLY A 197 -1.92 -23.22 14.63
N ALA A 198 -2.09 -21.96 15.02
CA ALA A 198 -2.19 -21.63 16.43
C ALA A 198 -3.67 -21.72 16.84
#